data_AF-A0A4R5PAM9-F1
#
_entry.id   AF-A0A4R5PAM9-F1
#
_cell.length_a   1.000
_cell.length_b   1.000
_cell.length_c   1.000
_cell.angle_alpha   90.00
_cell.angle_beta   90.00
_cell.angle_gamma   90.00
#
_symmetry.space_group_name_H-M   'P 1'
#
loop_
_entity.id
_entity.type
_entity.pdbx_description
1 polymer ?
#
loop_
_entity_poly.entity_id
_entity_poly.type
_entity_poly.pdbx_seq_one_letter_code
_entity_poly.pdbx_strand_id
1 'polypeptide(L)' 'MALLDIGITEVVMPMPSAPVGDIHWAGTETASGRPGYLDGAIEAGTRAVTNALRG' A
#
# COMPACT_ATOMS: atom_id res chain seq x y z
N MET A 1 3.29 -1.11 -13.70
CA MET A 1 4.31 -1.92 -13.01
C MET A 1 5.60 -1.12 -13.02
N ALA A 2 5.92 -0.48 -11.89
CA ALA A 2 7.26 0.07 -11.71
C ALA A 2 8.20 -1.13 -11.56
N LEU A 3 9.24 -1.20 -12.40
CA LEU A 3 10.29 -2.19 -12.22
C LEU A 3 11.03 -1.84 -10.94
N LEU A 4 11.38 -2.83 -10.13
CA LEU A 4 12.23 -2.60 -8.95
C LEU A 4 13.58 -2.06 -9.41
N ASP A 5 14.13 -1.10 -8.67
CA ASP A 5 15.47 -0.59 -8.92
C ASP A 5 16.50 -1.73 -8.79
N ILE A 6 17.56 -1.64 -9.60
CA ILE A 6 18.70 -2.56 -9.54
C ILE A 6 19.28 -2.52 -8.13
N GLY A 7 19.28 -3.68 -7.46
CA GLY A 7 19.80 -3.84 -6.10
C GLY A 7 18.76 -4.31 -5.07
N ILE A 8 17.47 -4.28 -5.37
CA ILE A 8 16.43 -4.89 -4.52
C ILE A 8 16.35 -6.39 -4.82
N THR A 9 16.78 -7.22 -3.88
CA THR A 9 16.77 -8.69 -4.03
C THR A 9 15.53 -9.34 -3.44
N GLU A 10 14.84 -8.68 -2.49
CA GLU A 10 13.60 -9.17 -1.90
C GLU A 10 12.64 -8.01 -1.63
N VAL A 11 11.34 -8.29 -1.81
CA VAL A 11 10.25 -7.40 -1.43
C VAL A 11 9.38 -8.11 -0.42
N VAL A 12 9.27 -7.53 0.78
CA VAL A 12 8.39 -8.06 1.83
C VAL A 12 7.06 -7.31 1.77
N MET A 13 5.98 -8.08 1.72
CA MET A 13 4.62 -7.59 1.52
C MET A 13 3.73 -7.98 2.71
N PRO A 14 2.74 -7.15 3.09
CA PRO A 14 2.49 -5.81 2.55
C PRO A 14 3.58 -4.81 2.96
N MET A 15 3.88 -3.84 2.09
CA MET A 15 4.75 -2.73 2.46
C MET A 15 4.14 -1.93 3.63
N PRO A 16 4.97 -1.40 4.55
CA PRO A 16 4.49 -0.60 5.66
C PRO A 16 3.65 0.58 5.18
N SER A 17 2.48 0.76 5.79
CA SER A 17 1.49 1.76 5.37
C SER A 17 0.83 2.49 6.55
N ALA A 18 1.52 2.53 7.69
CA ALA A 18 1.12 3.35 8.82
C ALA A 18 1.10 4.85 8.41
N PRO A 19 0.08 5.62 8.81
CA PRO A 19 0.00 7.03 8.46
C PRO A 19 1.12 7.84 9.12
N VAL A 20 1.48 8.96 8.49
CA VAL A 20 2.44 9.94 9.04
C VAL A 20 1.77 11.31 9.03
N GLY A 21 1.32 11.77 10.21
CA GLY A 21 0.45 12.94 10.28
C GLY A 21 -0.80 12.74 9.42
N ASP A 22 -1.15 13.73 8.60
CA ASP A 22 -2.29 13.70 7.68
C ASP A 22 -2.00 12.93 6.36
N ILE A 23 -0.85 12.26 6.26
CA ILE A 23 -0.47 11.48 5.08
C ILE A 23 -0.88 10.02 5.28
N HIS A 24 -1.76 9.55 4.40
CA HIS A 24 -2.26 8.18 4.38
C HIS A 24 -1.80 7.44 3.14
N TRP A 25 -1.19 6.27 3.33
CA TRP A 25 -0.63 5.46 2.26
C TRP A 25 -1.63 4.44 1.72
N ALA A 26 -1.93 4.55 0.43
CA ALA A 26 -2.63 3.54 -0.37
C ALA A 26 -1.61 2.80 -1.25
N GLY A 27 -2.04 2.31 -2.42
CA GLY A 27 -1.18 1.58 -3.35
C GLY A 27 -1.28 0.06 -3.15
N THR A 28 -1.22 -0.68 -4.25
CA THR A 28 -1.41 -2.14 -4.26
C THR A 28 -0.38 -2.84 -3.38
N GLU A 29 0.81 -2.27 -3.26
CA GLU A 29 1.92 -2.77 -2.48
C GLU A 29 1.67 -2.78 -0.97
N THR A 30 0.62 -2.09 -0.52
CA THR A 30 0.20 -2.06 0.90
C THR A 30 -0.96 -3.00 1.20
N ALA A 31 -1.49 -3.70 0.19
CA ALA A 31 -2.63 -4.60 0.32
C ALA A 31 -2.21 -5.95 0.95
N SER A 32 -3.05 -6.49 1.83
CA SER A 32 -2.78 -7.77 2.49
C SER A 32 -3.14 -8.96 1.59
N GLY A 33 -4.14 -8.80 0.71
CA GLY A 33 -4.66 -9.91 -0.09
C GLY A 33 -4.01 -10.04 -1.48
N ARG A 34 -4.18 -9.02 -2.33
CA ARG A 34 -3.85 -9.10 -3.77
C ARG A 34 -2.91 -7.98 -4.22
N PRO A 35 -1.68 -7.90 -3.69
CA PRO A 35 -0.74 -6.87 -4.10
C PRO A 35 -0.35 -7.00 -5.58
N GLY A 36 -0.16 -5.86 -6.24
CA GLY A 36 0.06 -5.78 -7.68
C GLY A 36 -1.19 -5.91 -8.56
N TYR A 37 -2.37 -6.19 -7.97
CA TYR A 37 -3.65 -6.29 -8.68
C TYR A 37 -4.59 -5.13 -8.32
N LEU A 38 -5.58 -4.86 -9.19
CA LEU A 38 -6.59 -3.82 -8.96
C LEU A 38 -7.35 -4.02 -7.65
N ASP A 39 -7.68 -5.25 -7.28
CA ASP A 39 -8.36 -5.54 -6.00
C ASP A 39 -7.52 -5.11 -4.80
N GLY A 40 -6.19 -5.26 -4.88
CA GLY A 40 -5.28 -4.74 -3.86
C GLY A 40 -5.28 -3.21 -3.82
N ALA A 41 -5.38 -2.54 -4.98
CA ALA A 41 -5.48 -1.08 -5.01
C ALA A 41 -6.76 -0.60 -4.32
N ILE A 42 -7.88 -1.29 -4.59
CA ILE A 42 -9.19 -1.01 -3.99
C ILE A 42 -9.12 -1.22 -2.47
N GLU A 43 -8.63 -2.39 -2.03
CA GLU A 43 -8.44 -2.71 -0.61
C GLU A 43 -7.61 -1.64 0.12
N ALA A 44 -6.43 -1.33 -0.43
CA ALA A 44 -5.52 -0.34 0.14
C ALA A 44 -6.11 1.08 0.16
N GLY A 45 -6.81 1.48 -0.90
CA GLY A 45 -7.46 2.78 -1.01
C GLY A 45 -8.59 2.95 0.00
N THR A 46 -9.47 1.95 0.12
CA THR A 46 -10.56 1.96 1.12
C THR A 46 -10.00 2.04 2.54
N ARG A 47 -8.94 1.29 2.84
CA ARG A 47 -8.24 1.38 4.14
C ARG A 47 -7.67 2.78 4.38
N ALA A 48 -6.98 3.37 3.41
CA ALA A 48 -6.38 4.70 3.56
C ALA A 48 -7.43 5.77 3.86
N VAL A 49 -8.55 5.78 3.13
CA VAL A 49 -9.68 6.70 3.38
C VAL A 49 -10.29 6.44 4.77
N THR A 50 -10.50 5.19 5.14
CA THR A 50 -11.03 4.84 6.46
C THR A 50 -10.14 5.35 7.59
N ASN A 51 -8.82 5.25 7.42
CA ASN A 51 -7.85 5.77 8.39
C ASN A 51 -7.87 7.30 8.43
N ALA A 52 -8.00 7.97 7.29
CA ALA A 52 -8.06 9.43 7.21
C ALA A 52 -9.32 10.01 7.86
N LEU A 53 -10.45 9.29 7.82
CA LEU A 53 -11.69 9.70 8.47
C LEU A 53 -11.75 9.40 9.97
N ARG A 54 -10.79 8.63 10.49
CA ARG A 54 -10.73 8.22 11.91
C ARG A 54 -9.68 9.00 12.72
N GLY A 55 -8.74 9.67 12.05
CA GLY A 55 -7.83 10.64 12.66
C GLY A 55 -8.51 12.00 12.80
#